data_AF-B8B782-F1
#
_entry.id   AF-B8B782-F1
#
_cell.length_a   1.000
_cell.length_b   1.000
_cell.length_c   1.000
_cell.angle_alpha   90.00
_cell.angle_beta   90.00
_cell.angle_gamma   90.00
#
_symmetry.space_group_name_H-M   'P 1'
#
loop_
_entity.id
_entity.type
_entity.pdbx_description
1 polymer ?
#
loop_
_entity_poly.entity_id
_entity_poly.type
_entity_poly.pdbx_seq_one_letter_code
_entity_poly.pdbx_strand_id
1 'polypeptide(L)'
;MSNSSPDPSRKRKGRKKKPTPRRKQQRPPPLYPAGGGLFGHPVMDHAELTTEQVLKRDIPWESYMANKLISGTCLQLLRRYDHKPESQRGPLLDEDGPSYVRVFLNILRNISKEDTVEYVLALIDEMLAVNPKRAALFYDNSLSGEDIYDPFLRLLLKGNWFVQEKSCKILTQIISARPKMQNGIVPNGEASNSKSKLTSTQDVLRGLVDWLCSQLRNPTHPNCSVPTAMHCLATLLREQYVRALFVQADGVKLLIPLISPASTQQSIQLLYETCLCIWLLSFYDAAVDYLSTTRVMPRLVEVVKGSTKEKVVRVVIMSIRNLLAKGAFAAQMIDLGLPHIVQNLKAQAWTDEDLLDALNQLEIGLKDNLKKLSSFEKYKQQVLLGHLDWSPMHKDPSFWRENINNFEENDFQILRVLMTIIDTSADTTALAVACYDLSQFLQYHPSGRIVVADLKAKDRVMKLMNHENAEVRKNALLCVQRLFLGAKYASFLQT
;
A
#
# COMPACT_ATOMS: atom_id res chain seq x y z
N MET A 1 40.35 63.10 49.82
CA MET A 1 41.07 64.37 49.54
C MET A 1 42.07 64.11 48.41
N SER A 2 41.77 64.64 47.22
CA SER A 2 42.67 65.35 46.27
C SER A 2 44.20 65.10 46.39
N ASN A 3 45.01 64.94 45.33
CA ASN A 3 44.84 65.29 43.92
C ASN A 3 46.06 64.83 43.07
N SER A 4 45.82 64.61 41.77
CA SER A 4 46.66 65.01 40.60
C SER A 4 47.92 64.22 40.17
N SER A 5 47.76 63.45 39.07
CA SER A 5 48.32 63.59 37.67
C SER A 5 49.68 64.30 37.42
N PRO A 6 50.39 64.12 36.26
CA PRO A 6 49.89 63.69 34.93
C PRO A 6 50.80 62.79 34.04
N ASP A 7 50.20 62.36 32.92
CA ASP A 7 50.76 61.70 31.71
C ASP A 7 51.70 62.63 30.90
N PRO A 8 52.61 62.11 30.04
CA PRO A 8 52.35 62.26 28.60
C PRO A 8 52.88 61.14 27.65
N SER A 9 52.10 60.93 26.60
CA SER A 9 52.34 60.15 25.38
C SER A 9 53.59 60.48 24.51
N ARG A 10 54.24 59.46 23.90
CA ARG A 10 54.57 59.38 22.44
C ARG A 10 55.28 58.07 21.97
N LYS A 11 54.58 57.35 21.06
CA LYS A 11 54.98 56.48 19.92
C LYS A 11 56.43 55.98 19.74
N ARG A 12 56.59 54.66 19.49
CA ARG A 12 57.35 54.09 18.34
C ARG A 12 56.98 52.62 18.04
N LYS A 13 56.88 52.29 16.74
CA LYS A 13 56.46 51.01 16.13
C LYS A 13 57.61 49.97 16.13
N GLY A 14 57.29 48.67 16.18
CA GLY A 14 58.21 47.61 15.71
C GLY A 14 57.86 46.16 16.04
N ARG A 15 57.49 45.38 15.00
CA ARG A 15 57.59 43.90 14.82
C ARG A 15 56.79 42.95 15.75
N LYS A 16 55.69 42.42 15.22
CA LYS A 16 55.01 41.19 15.67
C LYS A 16 55.79 39.94 15.22
N LYS A 17 56.16 39.05 16.16
CA LYS A 17 56.54 37.64 15.91
C LYS A 17 55.39 36.72 16.35
N LYS A 18 55.03 35.76 15.50
CA LYS A 18 54.00 34.73 15.71
C LYS A 18 54.41 33.72 16.81
N PRO A 19 53.45 33.15 17.57
CA PRO A 19 53.61 31.85 18.20
C PRO A 19 52.73 30.77 17.53
N THR A 20 53.31 29.58 17.46
CA THR A 20 52.82 28.28 16.95
C THR A 20 51.59 27.73 17.69
N PRO A 21 50.69 26.96 17.02
CA PRO A 21 49.52 26.37 17.66
C PRO A 21 49.82 25.02 18.34
N ARG A 22 49.35 24.85 19.58
CA ARG A 22 49.36 23.58 20.33
C ARG A 22 48.20 22.66 19.90
N ARG A 23 48.55 21.39 19.65
CA ARG A 23 47.66 20.22 19.42
C ARG A 23 46.51 20.15 20.44
N LYS A 24 45.27 20.01 19.95
CA LYS A 24 44.13 19.53 20.75
C LYS A 24 43.99 18.00 20.57
N GLN A 25 43.92 17.30 21.69
CA GLN A 25 43.74 15.85 21.81
C GLN A 25 42.36 15.42 21.30
N GLN A 26 42.33 14.32 20.55
CA GLN A 26 41.13 13.62 20.08
C GLN A 26 40.48 12.84 21.23
N ARG A 27 39.16 12.94 21.38
CA ARG A 27 38.36 12.00 22.18
C ARG A 27 38.02 10.76 21.33
N PRO A 28 37.94 9.55 21.90
CA PRO A 28 37.60 8.35 21.15
C PRO A 28 36.09 8.30 20.82
N PRO A 29 35.69 7.62 19.73
CA PRO A 29 34.28 7.41 19.39
C PRO A 29 33.67 6.27 20.23
N PRO A 30 32.34 6.24 20.47
CA PRO A 30 31.67 5.08 21.02
C PRO A 30 31.48 3.96 19.97
N LEU A 31 31.47 2.72 20.45
CA LEU A 31 31.39 1.45 19.72
C LEU A 31 30.04 1.26 18.97
N TYR A 32 30.11 0.69 17.76
CA TYR A 32 29.02 0.21 16.88
C TYR A 32 28.41 -1.16 17.35
N PRO A 33 27.35 -1.77 16.74
CA PRO A 33 26.63 -1.44 15.48
C PRO A 33 25.07 -1.54 15.51
N ALA A 34 24.40 -0.91 14.53
CA ALA A 34 23.09 -1.33 14.02
C ALA A 34 23.09 -1.19 12.49
N GLY A 35 22.57 -2.21 11.80
CA GLY A 35 22.96 -2.58 10.44
C GLY A 35 22.36 -1.73 9.31
N GLY A 36 23.25 -1.33 8.40
CA GLY A 36 23.18 -1.74 6.98
C GLY A 36 22.08 -1.12 6.11
N GLY A 37 22.15 0.19 5.86
CA GLY A 37 21.59 0.78 4.64
C GLY A 37 22.50 0.50 3.45
N LEU A 38 22.00 -0.24 2.46
CA LEU A 38 22.67 -0.51 1.20
C LEU A 38 22.18 0.47 0.12
N PHE A 39 23.15 1.02 -0.61
CA PHE A 39 23.06 1.80 -1.86
C PHE A 39 22.77 3.31 -1.76
N GLY A 40 23.79 4.06 -1.34
CA GLY A 40 24.08 5.38 -1.90
C GLY A 40 25.09 5.25 -3.03
N HIS A 41 24.63 5.01 -4.26
CA HIS A 41 25.43 5.32 -5.45
C HIS A 41 25.23 6.79 -5.82
N PRO A 42 26.23 7.48 -6.41
CA PRO A 42 26.03 8.83 -6.92
C PRO A 42 25.00 8.75 -8.05
N VAL A 43 23.87 9.43 -7.88
CA VAL A 43 22.90 9.65 -8.96
C VAL A 43 23.62 10.51 -10.01
N MET A 44 24.04 9.90 -11.12
CA MET A 44 24.37 10.69 -12.30
C MET A 44 23.07 11.35 -12.74
N ASP A 45 23.03 12.68 -12.65
CA ASP A 45 21.93 13.51 -13.11
C ASP A 45 21.93 13.51 -14.65
N HIS A 46 21.47 12.41 -15.23
CA HIS A 46 21.09 12.39 -16.63
C HIS A 46 19.80 13.20 -16.72
N ALA A 47 19.87 14.43 -17.23
CA ALA A 47 18.69 15.25 -17.48
C ALA A 47 17.65 14.41 -18.24
N GLU A 48 16.55 14.09 -17.57
CA GLU A 48 15.50 13.23 -18.12
C GLU A 48 14.93 13.88 -19.39
N LEU A 49 14.88 13.13 -20.49
CA LEU A 49 14.32 13.59 -21.75
C LEU A 49 12.82 13.87 -21.58
N THR A 50 12.40 15.13 -21.72
CA THR A 50 11.00 15.52 -21.49
C THR A 50 10.17 15.48 -22.78
N THR A 51 8.85 15.27 -22.65
CA THR A 51 7.92 15.36 -23.79
C THR A 51 8.07 16.69 -24.53
N GLU A 52 8.25 17.80 -23.81
CA GLU A 52 8.40 19.14 -24.39
C GLU A 52 9.68 19.26 -25.23
N GLN A 53 10.80 18.69 -24.77
CA GLN A 53 12.05 18.68 -25.53
C GLN A 53 11.91 17.85 -26.81
N VAL A 54 11.25 16.69 -26.72
CA VAL A 54 11.01 15.81 -27.87
C VAL A 54 10.13 16.52 -28.91
N LEU A 55 9.03 17.16 -28.50
CA LEU A 55 8.09 17.85 -29.40
C LEU A 55 8.66 19.11 -30.08
N LYS A 56 9.85 19.58 -29.68
CA LYS A 56 10.57 20.69 -30.35
C LYS A 56 11.45 20.22 -31.52
N ARG A 57 11.64 18.91 -31.71
CA ARG A 57 12.52 18.38 -32.75
C ARG A 57 11.88 18.52 -34.14
N ASP A 58 12.68 18.94 -35.10
CA ASP A 58 12.29 18.90 -36.51
C ASP A 58 12.48 17.49 -37.08
N ILE A 59 11.38 16.86 -37.49
CA ILE A 59 11.41 15.54 -38.10
C ILE A 59 11.41 15.66 -39.62
N PRO A 60 12.33 14.99 -40.35
CA PRO A 60 12.48 15.15 -41.80
C PRO A 60 11.40 14.36 -42.58
N TRP A 61 10.14 14.75 -42.45
CA TRP A 61 9.00 14.06 -43.08
C TRP A 61 9.12 13.98 -44.61
N GLU A 62 9.63 15.03 -45.26
CA GLU A 62 9.89 15.06 -46.70
C GLU A 62 10.87 13.95 -47.12
N SER A 63 11.91 13.72 -46.33
CA SER A 63 12.89 12.66 -46.59
C SER A 63 12.26 11.28 -46.45
N TYR A 64 11.41 11.09 -45.44
CA TYR A 64 10.68 9.82 -45.27
C TYR A 64 9.71 9.57 -46.43
N MET A 65 9.07 10.60 -46.96
CA MET A 65 8.23 10.46 -48.16
C MET A 65 9.07 10.14 -49.41
N ALA A 66 10.17 10.86 -49.61
CA ALA A 66 11.08 10.62 -50.75
C ALA A 66 11.65 9.19 -50.76
N ASN A 67 11.91 8.64 -49.57
CA ASN A 67 12.36 7.26 -49.38
C ASN A 67 11.22 6.23 -49.29
N LYS A 68 9.96 6.63 -49.57
CA LYS A 68 8.76 5.77 -49.56
C LYS A 68 8.46 5.10 -48.20
N LEU A 69 8.94 5.67 -47.10
CA LEU A 69 8.63 5.22 -45.73
C LEU A 69 7.26 5.73 -45.25
N ILE A 70 6.81 6.86 -45.80
CA ILE A 70 5.44 7.39 -45.64
C ILE A 70 4.84 7.75 -47.01
N SER A 71 3.51 7.76 -47.12
CA SER A 71 2.81 8.14 -48.35
C SER A 71 2.68 9.66 -48.50
N GLY A 72 2.34 10.13 -49.71
CA GLY A 72 2.03 11.54 -49.96
C GLY A 72 0.83 12.03 -49.14
N THR A 73 -0.19 11.20 -48.96
CA THR A 73 -1.33 11.48 -48.08
C THR A 73 -0.90 11.59 -46.62
N CYS A 74 -0.01 10.70 -46.14
CA CYS A 74 0.56 10.82 -44.79
C CYS A 74 1.29 12.16 -44.60
N LEU A 75 2.11 12.57 -45.57
CA LEU A 75 2.83 13.85 -45.50
C LEU A 75 1.87 15.05 -45.46
N GLN A 76 0.79 15.02 -46.24
CA GLN A 76 -0.21 16.10 -46.23
C GLN A 76 -0.91 16.24 -44.87
N LEU A 77 -1.27 15.12 -44.24
CA LEU A 77 -1.85 15.12 -42.89
C LEU A 77 -0.83 15.61 -41.85
N LEU A 78 0.42 15.14 -41.91
CA LEU A 78 1.49 15.62 -41.02
C LEU A 78 1.69 17.13 -41.13
N ARG A 79 1.73 17.72 -42.34
CA ARG A 79 1.86 19.18 -42.50
C ARG A 79 0.74 20.00 -41.85
N ARG A 80 -0.46 19.43 -41.74
CA ARG A 80 -1.61 20.07 -41.07
C ARG A 80 -1.56 19.93 -39.56
N TYR A 81 -0.86 18.93 -39.03
CA TYR A 81 -0.86 18.58 -37.60
C TYR A 81 0.44 18.95 -36.88
N ASP A 82 1.57 18.76 -37.54
CA ASP A 82 2.91 18.89 -36.99
C ASP A 82 3.22 20.32 -36.55
N HIS A 83 3.83 20.46 -35.36
CA HIS A 83 4.08 21.73 -34.67
C HIS A 83 2.88 22.71 -34.56
N LYS A 84 1.64 22.26 -34.78
CA LYS A 84 0.45 23.09 -34.60
C LYS A 84 0.00 23.11 -33.14
N PRO A 85 -0.58 24.22 -32.66
CA PRO A 85 -1.17 24.27 -31.33
C PRO A 85 -2.43 23.40 -31.22
N GLU A 86 -2.80 23.03 -29.99
CA GLU A 86 -3.99 22.21 -29.73
C GLU A 86 -5.29 22.81 -30.31
N SER A 87 -5.40 24.15 -30.37
CA SER A 87 -6.54 24.83 -30.99
C SER A 87 -6.75 24.52 -32.47
N GLN A 88 -5.70 24.05 -33.17
CA GLN A 88 -5.77 23.60 -34.56
C GLN A 88 -5.78 22.08 -34.65
N ARG A 89 -5.03 21.36 -33.80
CA ARG A 89 -4.99 19.89 -33.78
C ARG A 89 -6.34 19.29 -33.39
N GLY A 90 -7.01 19.85 -32.38
CA GLY A 90 -8.28 19.34 -31.87
C GLY A 90 -9.37 19.20 -32.95
N PRO A 91 -9.73 20.27 -33.69
CA PRO A 91 -10.71 20.20 -34.77
C PRO A 91 -10.37 19.17 -35.85
N LEU A 92 -9.09 19.00 -36.20
CA LEU A 92 -8.66 18.00 -37.17
C LEU A 92 -8.94 16.56 -36.69
N LEU A 93 -8.76 16.32 -35.39
CA LEU A 93 -9.03 15.02 -34.77
C LEU A 93 -10.53 14.77 -34.60
N ASP A 94 -11.33 15.82 -34.39
CA ASP A 94 -12.78 15.72 -34.34
C ASP A 94 -13.38 15.43 -35.73
N GLU A 95 -12.78 15.96 -36.81
CA GLU A 95 -13.21 15.76 -38.19
C GLU A 95 -12.73 14.41 -38.78
N ASP A 96 -11.44 14.07 -38.64
CA ASP A 96 -10.81 12.91 -39.31
C ASP A 96 -9.75 12.22 -38.43
N GLY A 97 -10.01 12.11 -37.13
CA GLY A 97 -9.11 11.50 -36.15
C GLY A 97 -8.55 10.12 -36.54
N PRO A 98 -9.36 9.16 -37.06
CA PRO A 98 -8.86 7.84 -37.43
C PRO A 98 -7.75 7.87 -38.49
N SER A 99 -7.77 8.84 -39.41
CA SER A 99 -6.73 9.00 -40.42
C SER A 99 -5.40 9.46 -39.82
N TYR A 100 -5.42 10.34 -38.80
CA TYR A 100 -4.20 10.72 -38.07
C TYR A 100 -3.65 9.56 -37.24
N VAL A 101 -4.51 8.78 -36.58
CA VAL A 101 -4.10 7.56 -35.88
C VAL A 101 -3.42 6.58 -36.84
N ARG A 102 -3.99 6.36 -38.03
CA ARG A 102 -3.37 5.53 -39.08
C ARG A 102 -1.98 6.02 -39.46
N VAL A 103 -1.80 7.33 -39.63
CA VAL A 103 -0.50 7.95 -39.92
C VAL A 103 0.50 7.61 -38.83
N PHE A 104 0.14 7.81 -37.56
CA PHE A 104 1.02 7.52 -36.43
C PHE A 104 1.39 6.04 -36.34
N LEU A 105 0.42 5.13 -36.45
CA LEU A 105 0.66 3.69 -36.45
C LEU A 105 1.57 3.27 -37.60
N ASN A 106 1.35 3.81 -38.81
CA ASN A 106 2.17 3.52 -39.97
C ASN A 106 3.63 3.96 -39.77
N ILE A 107 3.86 5.15 -39.21
CA ILE A 107 5.20 5.63 -38.88
C ILE A 107 5.87 4.72 -37.85
N LEU A 108 5.18 4.39 -36.76
CA LEU A 108 5.72 3.53 -35.71
C LEU A 108 6.03 2.11 -36.22
N ARG A 109 5.36 1.62 -37.27
CA ARG A 109 5.66 0.32 -37.90
C ARG A 109 6.88 0.38 -38.81
N ASN A 110 6.99 1.41 -39.65
CA ASN A 110 7.96 1.43 -40.75
C ASN A 110 9.26 2.18 -40.43
N ILE A 111 9.25 3.06 -39.43
CA ILE A 111 10.39 3.91 -39.10
C ILE A 111 10.94 3.51 -37.73
N SER A 112 12.22 3.13 -37.70
CA SER A 112 12.93 2.73 -36.48
C SER A 112 13.89 3.79 -35.96
N LYS A 113 13.96 4.97 -36.60
CA LYS A 113 14.82 6.08 -36.12
C LYS A 113 14.31 6.58 -34.78
N GLU A 114 15.17 6.53 -33.76
CA GLU A 114 14.83 6.85 -32.36
C GLU A 114 14.11 8.21 -32.23
N ASP A 115 14.70 9.29 -32.75
CA ASP A 115 14.10 10.63 -32.66
C ASP A 115 12.66 10.70 -33.18
N THR A 116 12.37 9.97 -34.27
CA THR A 116 11.04 9.95 -34.90
C THR A 116 10.07 9.10 -34.12
N VAL A 117 10.51 7.96 -33.59
CA VAL A 117 9.68 7.11 -32.73
C VAL A 117 9.31 7.84 -31.46
N GLU A 118 10.28 8.48 -30.79
CA GLU A 118 10.04 9.32 -29.61
C GLU A 118 9.06 10.45 -29.93
N TYR A 119 9.25 11.14 -31.05
CA TYR A 119 8.38 12.24 -31.47
C TYR A 119 6.94 11.81 -31.69
N VAL A 120 6.71 10.72 -32.43
CA VAL A 120 5.35 10.23 -32.70
C VAL A 120 4.69 9.72 -31.42
N LEU A 121 5.43 9.01 -30.55
CA LEU A 121 4.90 8.63 -29.24
C LEU A 121 4.54 9.84 -28.38
N ALA A 122 5.35 10.90 -28.41
CA ALA A 122 5.05 12.15 -27.71
C ALA A 122 3.79 12.84 -28.26
N LEU A 123 3.58 12.85 -29.58
CA LEU A 123 2.35 13.38 -30.20
C LEU A 123 1.11 12.59 -29.77
N ILE A 124 1.19 11.25 -29.75
CA ILE A 124 0.07 10.40 -29.32
C ILE A 124 -0.21 10.59 -27.82
N ASP A 125 0.83 10.64 -26.99
CA ASP A 125 0.71 10.86 -25.55
C ASP A 125 0.08 12.24 -25.25
N GLU A 126 0.52 13.31 -25.93
CA GLU A 126 -0.09 14.65 -25.81
C GLU A 126 -1.55 14.63 -26.27
N MET A 127 -1.84 14.01 -27.43
CA MET A 127 -3.19 13.88 -27.97
C MET A 127 -4.14 13.25 -26.95
N LEU A 128 -3.71 12.17 -26.30
CA LEU A 128 -4.48 11.43 -25.30
C LEU A 128 -4.54 12.17 -23.95
N ALA A 129 -3.47 12.86 -23.55
CA ALA A 129 -3.43 13.65 -22.32
C ALA A 129 -4.42 14.82 -22.37
N VAL A 130 -4.57 15.48 -23.54
CA VAL A 130 -5.54 16.57 -23.71
C VAL A 130 -6.98 16.05 -23.65
N ASN A 131 -7.27 14.93 -24.32
CA ASN A 131 -8.60 14.33 -24.29
C ASN A 131 -8.50 12.79 -24.30
N PRO A 132 -8.64 12.13 -23.13
CA PRO A 132 -8.56 10.68 -23.03
C PRO A 132 -9.60 9.92 -23.87
N LYS A 133 -10.72 10.56 -24.24
CA LYS A 133 -11.74 9.94 -25.12
C LYS A 133 -11.22 9.69 -26.54
N ARG A 134 -10.15 10.38 -26.97
CA ARG A 134 -9.51 10.15 -28.27
C ARG A 134 -8.90 8.76 -28.40
N ALA A 135 -8.69 8.03 -27.30
CA ALA A 135 -8.33 6.61 -27.35
C ALA A 135 -9.37 5.76 -28.13
N ALA A 136 -10.63 6.20 -28.22
CA ALA A 136 -11.65 5.54 -29.03
C ALA A 136 -11.35 5.59 -30.54
N LEU A 137 -10.57 6.57 -31.01
CA LEU A 137 -10.18 6.68 -32.43
C LEU A 137 -9.40 5.46 -32.92
N PHE A 138 -8.71 4.75 -32.03
CA PHE A 138 -7.98 3.52 -32.37
C PHE A 138 -8.91 2.33 -32.66
N TYR A 139 -10.18 2.38 -32.25
CA TYR A 139 -11.16 1.33 -32.51
C TYR A 139 -12.13 1.69 -33.65
N ASP A 140 -11.85 2.74 -34.40
CA ASP A 140 -12.65 3.10 -35.56
C ASP A 140 -12.66 1.97 -36.61
N ASN A 141 -13.80 1.77 -37.27
CA ASN A 141 -13.98 0.69 -38.24
C ASN A 141 -12.98 0.74 -39.40
N SER A 142 -12.50 1.93 -39.76
CA SER A 142 -11.50 2.08 -40.81
C SER A 142 -10.14 1.46 -40.44
N LEU A 143 -9.89 1.19 -39.16
CA LEU A 143 -8.67 0.55 -38.64
C LEU A 143 -8.84 -0.95 -38.33
N SER A 144 -10.01 -1.54 -38.63
CA SER A 144 -10.33 -2.94 -38.27
C SER A 144 -9.37 -4.00 -38.82
N GLY A 145 -8.66 -3.72 -39.91
CA GLY A 145 -7.63 -4.60 -40.48
C GLY A 145 -6.21 -4.36 -39.96
N GLU A 146 -6.03 -3.40 -39.05
CA GLU A 146 -4.72 -3.00 -38.52
C GLU A 146 -4.48 -3.53 -37.10
N ASP A 147 -3.25 -3.96 -36.82
CA ASP A 147 -2.84 -4.23 -35.44
C ASP A 147 -2.51 -2.93 -34.72
N ILE A 148 -3.47 -2.43 -33.96
CA ILE A 148 -3.39 -1.18 -33.20
C ILE A 148 -2.52 -1.29 -31.94
N TYR A 149 -2.16 -2.50 -31.51
CA TYR A 149 -1.38 -2.73 -30.29
C TYR A 149 0.08 -3.08 -30.57
N ASP A 150 0.34 -3.86 -31.62
CA ASP A 150 1.67 -4.38 -31.97
C ASP A 150 2.78 -3.31 -32.00
N PRO A 151 2.58 -2.12 -32.61
CA PRO A 151 3.65 -1.11 -32.65
C PRO A 151 4.12 -0.73 -31.26
N PHE A 152 3.21 -0.55 -30.31
CA PHE A 152 3.54 -0.17 -28.95
C PHE A 152 4.07 -1.35 -28.13
N LEU A 153 3.57 -2.57 -28.34
CA LEU A 153 4.08 -3.77 -27.65
C LEU A 153 5.54 -4.03 -28.02
N ARG A 154 5.88 -3.92 -29.29
CA ARG A 154 7.27 -4.05 -29.77
C ARG A 154 8.18 -2.99 -29.16
N LEU A 155 7.69 -1.75 -29.08
CA LEU A 155 8.44 -0.62 -28.54
C LEU A 155 8.60 -0.69 -27.01
N LEU A 156 7.61 -1.25 -26.30
CA LEU A 156 7.68 -1.51 -24.86
C LEU A 156 8.81 -2.47 -24.48
N LEU A 157 9.13 -3.43 -25.35
CA LEU A 157 10.16 -4.45 -25.09
C LEU A 157 11.57 -4.04 -25.52
N LYS A 158 11.70 -3.14 -26.52
CA LYS A 158 12.99 -2.84 -27.18
C LYS A 158 13.38 -1.36 -27.22
N GLY A 159 12.54 -0.47 -26.72
CA GLY A 159 12.81 0.97 -26.72
C GLY A 159 13.76 1.40 -25.60
N ASN A 160 14.28 2.62 -25.71
CA ASN A 160 14.84 3.32 -24.55
C ASN A 160 13.74 3.66 -23.52
N TRP A 161 14.10 4.18 -22.36
CA TRP A 161 13.13 4.43 -21.28
C TRP A 161 11.96 5.33 -21.71
N PHE A 162 12.21 6.42 -22.44
CA PHE A 162 11.15 7.32 -22.93
C PHE A 162 10.16 6.56 -23.82
N VAL A 163 10.68 5.79 -24.78
CA VAL A 163 9.87 4.97 -25.68
C VAL A 163 9.05 3.93 -24.92
N GLN A 164 9.65 3.25 -23.94
CA GLN A 164 8.95 2.25 -23.11
C GLN A 164 7.85 2.88 -22.27
N GLU A 165 8.15 4.01 -21.61
CA GLU A 165 7.21 4.74 -20.76
C GLU A 165 5.98 5.18 -21.56
N LYS A 166 6.20 5.86 -22.70
CA LYS A 166 5.10 6.33 -23.55
C LYS A 166 4.30 5.18 -24.13
N SER A 167 4.96 4.13 -24.62
CA SER A 167 4.28 2.95 -25.16
C SER A 167 3.39 2.29 -24.10
N CYS A 168 3.87 2.15 -22.86
CA CYS A 168 3.08 1.59 -21.75
C CYS A 168 1.84 2.45 -21.42
N LYS A 169 2.01 3.77 -21.30
CA LYS A 169 0.92 4.71 -20.99
C LYS A 169 -0.12 4.74 -22.12
N ILE A 170 0.32 4.82 -23.37
CA ILE A 170 -0.56 4.82 -24.55
C ILE A 170 -1.32 3.50 -24.64
N LEU A 171 -0.64 2.35 -24.53
CA LEU A 171 -1.30 1.04 -24.55
C LEU A 171 -2.35 0.91 -23.45
N THR A 172 -2.03 1.37 -22.24
CA THR A 172 -2.97 1.37 -21.11
C THR A 172 -4.23 2.18 -21.41
N GLN A 173 -4.08 3.36 -22.04
CA GLN A 173 -5.22 4.19 -22.42
C GLN A 173 -6.04 3.58 -23.56
N ILE A 174 -5.39 3.11 -24.62
CA ILE A 174 -6.06 2.46 -25.75
C ILE A 174 -6.83 1.24 -25.26
N ILE A 175 -6.20 0.34 -24.49
CA ILE A 175 -6.87 -0.89 -24.06
C ILE A 175 -8.05 -0.61 -23.13
N SER A 176 -7.95 0.42 -22.28
CA SER A 176 -9.03 0.83 -21.36
C SER A 176 -10.20 1.50 -22.06
N ALA A 177 -9.98 2.06 -23.25
CA ALA A 177 -11.01 2.69 -24.08
C ALA A 177 -11.75 1.72 -24.99
N ARG A 178 -11.41 0.42 -24.96
CA ARG A 178 -12.07 -0.57 -25.81
C ARG A 178 -13.58 -0.59 -25.59
N PRO A 179 -14.38 -0.77 -26.65
CA PRO A 179 -15.82 -0.97 -26.50
C PRO A 179 -16.10 -2.17 -25.59
N LYS A 180 -16.76 -1.93 -24.45
CA LYS A 180 -17.23 -3.02 -23.58
C LYS A 180 -18.42 -3.65 -24.28
N MET A 181 -18.32 -4.92 -24.69
CA MET A 181 -19.50 -5.65 -25.18
C MET A 181 -20.58 -5.64 -24.10
N GLN A 182 -21.73 -5.07 -24.40
CA GLN A 182 -22.93 -5.28 -23.60
C GLN A 182 -23.36 -6.74 -23.78
N ASN A 183 -23.64 -7.40 -22.65
CA ASN A 183 -24.08 -8.78 -22.46
C ASN A 183 -22.97 -9.85 -22.43
N GLY A 184 -22.83 -10.44 -21.23
CA GLY A 184 -21.96 -11.55 -20.91
C GLY A 184 -22.37 -12.86 -21.58
N ILE A 185 -22.26 -12.91 -22.90
CA ILE A 185 -22.07 -14.16 -23.61
C ILE A 185 -20.57 -14.25 -23.86
N VAL A 186 -19.89 -14.99 -22.99
CA VAL A 186 -18.59 -15.57 -23.35
C VAL A 186 -18.91 -16.50 -24.52
N PRO A 187 -18.40 -16.27 -25.74
CA PRO A 187 -18.49 -17.30 -26.76
C PRO A 187 -17.69 -18.47 -26.19
N ASN A 188 -18.41 -19.54 -25.86
CA ASN A 188 -17.82 -20.81 -25.49
C ASN A 188 -16.77 -21.14 -26.56
N GLY A 189 -15.56 -21.49 -26.12
CA GLY A 189 -14.39 -21.58 -26.97
C GLY A 189 -14.64 -22.35 -28.26
N GLU A 190 -14.77 -21.62 -29.35
CA GLU A 190 -14.38 -22.13 -30.65
C GLU A 190 -12.93 -21.73 -30.82
N ALA A 191 -12.05 -22.72 -30.76
CA ALA A 191 -10.68 -22.60 -31.21
C ALA A 191 -10.71 -22.12 -32.67
N SER A 192 -10.64 -20.80 -32.86
CA SER A 192 -10.40 -20.23 -34.18
C SER A 192 -8.96 -20.54 -34.53
N ASN A 193 -8.76 -21.73 -35.10
CA ASN A 193 -7.57 -22.12 -35.87
C ASN A 193 -7.49 -21.32 -37.19
N SER A 194 -7.75 -20.01 -37.12
CA SER A 194 -7.30 -19.07 -38.13
C SER A 194 -6.08 -18.38 -37.53
N LYS A 195 -4.94 -18.43 -38.24
CA LYS A 195 -3.77 -17.60 -37.91
C LYS A 195 -4.14 -16.13 -38.15
N SER A 196 -4.97 -15.57 -37.28
CA SER A 196 -5.19 -14.14 -37.19
C SER A 196 -3.84 -13.51 -36.88
N LYS A 197 -3.35 -12.68 -37.80
CA LYS A 197 -2.09 -11.92 -37.62
C LYS A 197 -2.25 -10.78 -36.60
N LEU A 198 -3.46 -10.61 -36.05
CA LEU A 198 -3.84 -9.55 -35.11
C LEU A 198 -3.69 -10.02 -33.66
N THR A 199 -3.00 -9.22 -32.86
CA THR A 199 -2.78 -9.47 -31.43
C THR A 199 -4.10 -9.41 -30.67
N SER A 200 -4.43 -10.47 -29.92
CA SER A 200 -5.62 -10.51 -29.07
C SER A 200 -5.47 -9.58 -27.87
N THR A 201 -6.53 -8.87 -27.49
CA THR A 201 -6.56 -8.00 -26.30
C THR A 201 -6.12 -8.72 -25.03
N GLN A 202 -6.44 -10.02 -24.90
CA GLN A 202 -6.02 -10.80 -23.74
C GLN A 202 -4.51 -11.01 -23.70
N ASP A 203 -3.87 -11.19 -24.85
CA ASP A 203 -2.42 -11.33 -24.97
C ASP A 203 -1.72 -10.00 -24.68
N VAL A 204 -2.30 -8.88 -25.15
CA VAL A 204 -1.82 -7.53 -24.83
C VAL A 204 -1.87 -7.29 -23.31
N LEU A 205 -3.00 -7.59 -22.65
CA LEU A 205 -3.15 -7.42 -21.20
C LEU A 205 -2.16 -8.29 -20.43
N ARG A 206 -1.95 -9.55 -20.86
CA ARG A 206 -0.95 -10.44 -20.25
C ARG A 206 0.46 -9.86 -20.37
N GLY A 207 0.87 -9.47 -21.58
CA GLY A 207 2.18 -8.86 -21.82
C GLY A 207 2.40 -7.56 -21.04
N LEU A 208 1.37 -6.71 -20.93
CA LEU A 208 1.41 -5.50 -20.11
C LEU A 208 1.57 -5.83 -18.63
N VAL A 209 0.75 -6.72 -18.07
CA VAL A 209 0.84 -7.09 -16.65
C VAL A 209 2.20 -7.69 -16.33
N ASP A 210 2.74 -8.55 -17.20
CA ASP A 210 4.06 -9.16 -17.02
C ASP A 210 5.16 -8.09 -17.03
N TRP A 211 5.11 -7.15 -17.99
CA TRP A 211 6.07 -6.05 -18.07
C TRP A 211 5.96 -5.14 -16.83
N LEU A 212 4.76 -4.76 -16.42
CA LEU A 212 4.52 -3.93 -15.23
C LEU A 212 5.07 -4.61 -13.96
N CYS A 213 4.81 -5.90 -13.77
CA CYS A 213 5.37 -6.67 -12.66
C CYS A 213 6.89 -6.74 -12.71
N SER A 214 7.48 -6.85 -13.92
CA SER A 214 8.94 -6.82 -14.09
C SER A 214 9.55 -5.49 -13.66
N GLN A 215 8.90 -4.36 -13.97
CA GLN A 215 9.34 -3.01 -13.59
C GLN A 215 9.24 -2.75 -12.09
N LEU A 216 8.27 -3.35 -11.41
CA LEU A 216 8.16 -3.26 -9.95
C LEU A 216 9.19 -4.16 -9.24
N ARG A 217 9.54 -5.29 -9.85
CA ARG A 217 10.51 -6.23 -9.28
C ARG A 217 11.94 -5.76 -9.51
N ASN A 218 12.24 -5.33 -10.74
CA ASN A 218 13.54 -4.89 -11.20
C ASN A 218 13.37 -3.60 -12.05
N PRO A 219 13.27 -2.44 -11.40
CA PRO A 219 13.13 -1.15 -12.09
C PRO A 219 14.25 -0.93 -13.11
N THR A 220 13.90 -0.68 -14.38
CA THR A 220 14.89 -0.36 -15.42
C THR A 220 15.28 1.12 -15.44
N HIS A 221 14.46 1.98 -14.85
CA HIS A 221 14.74 3.40 -14.60
C HIS A 221 14.64 3.70 -13.10
N PRO A 222 15.63 4.39 -12.51
CA PRO A 222 15.73 4.55 -11.05
C PRO A 222 14.52 5.25 -10.43
N ASN A 223 13.98 6.28 -11.09
CA ASN A 223 12.94 7.13 -10.51
C ASN A 223 11.56 6.99 -11.17
N CYS A 224 11.49 6.40 -12.37
CA CYS A 224 10.30 6.50 -13.23
C CYS A 224 9.63 5.14 -13.46
N SER A 225 10.35 4.03 -13.34
CA SER A 225 9.80 2.68 -13.51
C SER A 225 8.64 2.39 -12.57
N VAL A 226 8.85 2.60 -11.27
CA VAL A 226 7.83 2.30 -10.26
C VAL A 226 6.60 3.21 -10.39
N PRO A 227 6.74 4.55 -10.49
CA PRO A 227 5.59 5.43 -10.73
C PRO A 227 4.82 5.11 -12.00
N THR A 228 5.49 4.89 -13.13
CA THR A 228 4.81 4.57 -14.39
C THR A 228 4.08 3.23 -14.30
N ALA A 229 4.71 2.22 -13.70
CA ALA A 229 4.07 0.92 -13.54
C ALA A 229 2.83 1.00 -12.62
N MET A 230 2.93 1.71 -11.50
CA MET A 230 1.80 1.93 -10.59
C MET A 230 0.66 2.69 -11.25
N HIS A 231 0.97 3.77 -11.97
CA HIS A 231 -0.03 4.56 -12.68
C HIS A 231 -0.83 3.72 -13.69
N CYS A 232 -0.12 2.89 -14.46
CA CYS A 232 -0.77 2.01 -15.45
C CYS A 232 -1.61 0.91 -14.76
N LEU A 233 -1.08 0.27 -13.70
CA LEU A 233 -1.81 -0.73 -12.92
C LEU A 233 -3.09 -0.17 -12.27
N ALA A 234 -3.05 1.07 -11.76
CA ALA A 234 -4.20 1.74 -11.15
C ALA A 234 -5.36 1.93 -12.15
N THR A 235 -5.05 1.96 -13.45
CA THR A 235 -6.03 1.96 -14.54
C THR A 235 -6.47 0.53 -14.88
N LEU A 236 -5.52 -0.38 -15.15
CA LEU A 236 -5.80 -1.72 -15.66
C LEU A 236 -6.52 -2.62 -14.64
N LEU A 237 -6.24 -2.49 -13.34
CA LEU A 237 -6.88 -3.29 -12.28
C LEU A 237 -8.38 -3.02 -12.11
N ARG A 238 -8.94 -2.05 -12.84
CA ARG A 238 -10.40 -1.89 -12.97
C ARG A 238 -11.04 -3.10 -13.64
N GLU A 239 -10.26 -3.89 -14.38
CA GLU A 239 -10.71 -5.06 -15.11
C GLU A 239 -10.51 -6.35 -14.30
N GLN A 240 -11.55 -7.16 -14.25
CA GLN A 240 -11.51 -8.43 -13.50
C GLN A 240 -10.44 -9.39 -14.04
N TYR A 241 -10.27 -9.46 -15.36
CA TYR A 241 -9.25 -10.31 -15.99
C TYR A 241 -7.83 -9.89 -15.59
N VAL A 242 -7.56 -8.58 -15.52
CA VAL A 242 -6.25 -8.05 -15.08
C VAL A 242 -5.98 -8.38 -13.61
N ARG A 243 -7.00 -8.32 -12.73
CA ARG A 243 -6.83 -8.74 -11.32
C ARG A 243 -6.40 -10.20 -11.22
N ALA A 244 -6.99 -11.09 -12.02
CA ALA A 244 -6.62 -12.50 -12.06
C ALA A 244 -5.16 -12.68 -12.55
N LEU A 245 -4.78 -12.03 -13.65
CA LEU A 245 -3.40 -12.05 -14.15
C LEU A 245 -2.40 -11.52 -13.14
N PHE A 246 -2.71 -10.41 -12.47
CA PHE A 246 -1.83 -9.78 -11.50
C PHE A 246 -1.62 -10.65 -10.26
N VAL A 247 -2.66 -11.35 -9.79
CA VAL A 247 -2.52 -12.35 -8.71
C VAL A 247 -1.66 -13.53 -9.17
N GLN A 248 -1.90 -14.08 -10.36
CA GLN A 248 -1.12 -15.19 -10.92
C GLN A 248 0.37 -14.84 -11.11
N ALA A 249 0.68 -13.59 -11.43
CA ALA A 249 2.05 -13.09 -11.61
C ALA A 249 2.77 -12.79 -10.28
N ASP A 250 2.18 -13.12 -9.13
CA ASP A 250 2.61 -12.66 -7.81
C ASP A 250 2.78 -11.14 -7.74
N GLY A 251 1.90 -10.39 -8.38
CA GLY A 251 1.94 -8.93 -8.39
C GLY A 251 1.61 -8.32 -7.02
N VAL A 252 0.70 -8.96 -6.26
CA VAL A 252 0.19 -8.44 -4.97
C VAL A 252 1.33 -8.18 -3.98
N LYS A 253 2.29 -9.11 -3.86
CA LYS A 253 3.44 -8.95 -2.96
C LYS A 253 4.34 -7.75 -3.30
N LEU A 254 4.35 -7.33 -4.57
CA LEU A 254 5.16 -6.19 -5.04
C LEU A 254 4.58 -4.84 -4.58
N LEU A 255 3.29 -4.78 -4.26
CA LEU A 255 2.64 -3.56 -3.76
C LEU A 255 2.98 -3.28 -2.29
N ILE A 256 3.15 -4.32 -1.48
CA ILE A 256 3.23 -4.19 -0.02
C ILE A 256 4.39 -3.28 0.46
N PRO A 257 5.61 -3.36 -0.11
CA PRO A 257 6.70 -2.47 0.28
C PRO A 257 6.50 -1.01 -0.11
N LEU A 258 5.64 -0.73 -1.11
CA LEU A 258 5.36 0.62 -1.61
C LEU A 258 4.33 1.38 -0.77
N ILE A 259 3.66 0.69 0.16
CA ILE A 259 2.70 1.29 1.10
C ILE A 259 3.49 1.86 2.29
N SER A 260 4.00 3.08 2.14
CA SER A 260 4.73 3.78 3.20
C SER A 260 4.30 5.25 3.29
N PRO A 261 4.30 5.87 4.48
CA PRO A 261 4.01 7.31 4.62
C PRO A 261 4.88 8.16 3.67
N ALA A 262 4.25 9.13 3.03
CA ALA A 262 4.84 9.94 1.97
C ALA A 262 4.73 11.43 2.29
N SER A 263 5.77 12.21 1.98
CA SER A 263 5.85 13.64 2.29
C SER A 263 5.95 14.54 1.05
N THR A 264 6.52 14.04 -0.06
CA THR A 264 6.62 14.81 -1.32
C THR A 264 5.42 14.56 -2.22
N GLN A 265 5.03 15.52 -3.07
CA GLN A 265 3.87 15.37 -3.96
C GLN A 265 3.96 14.15 -4.88
N GLN A 266 5.15 13.87 -5.44
CA GLN A 266 5.39 12.69 -6.27
C GLN A 266 5.20 11.39 -5.47
N SER A 267 5.80 11.31 -4.28
CA SER A 267 5.62 10.14 -3.40
C SER A 267 4.18 9.97 -2.91
N ILE A 268 3.43 11.06 -2.74
CA ILE A 268 2.00 11.04 -2.37
C ILE A 268 1.16 10.48 -3.51
N GLN A 269 1.46 10.84 -4.77
CA GLN A 269 0.74 10.30 -5.92
C GLN A 269 1.01 8.80 -6.08
N LEU A 270 2.28 8.38 -5.96
CA LEU A 270 2.66 6.98 -5.98
C LEU A 270 1.96 6.18 -4.87
N LEU A 271 1.94 6.71 -3.64
CA LEU A 271 1.25 6.10 -2.51
C LEU A 271 -0.26 5.98 -2.77
N TYR A 272 -0.89 7.05 -3.28
CA TYR A 272 -2.30 7.04 -3.63
C TYR A 272 -2.63 5.95 -4.66
N GLU A 273 -1.85 5.86 -5.74
CA GLU A 273 -2.06 4.86 -6.80
C GLU A 273 -1.80 3.44 -6.31
N THR A 274 -0.79 3.26 -5.46
CA THR A 274 -0.52 1.96 -4.80
C THR A 274 -1.71 1.55 -3.94
N CYS A 275 -2.23 2.44 -3.09
CA CYS A 275 -3.41 2.16 -2.26
C CYS A 275 -4.68 1.98 -3.11
N LEU A 276 -4.79 2.66 -4.26
CA LEU A 276 -5.88 2.45 -5.21
C LEU A 276 -5.81 1.05 -5.83
N CYS A 277 -4.61 0.53 -6.12
CA CYS A 277 -4.45 -0.86 -6.55
C CYS A 277 -4.94 -1.83 -5.45
N ILE A 278 -4.60 -1.59 -4.18
CA ILE A 278 -5.12 -2.39 -3.05
C ILE A 278 -6.66 -2.30 -2.97
N TRP A 279 -7.23 -1.12 -3.12
CA TRP A 279 -8.68 -0.93 -3.14
C TRP A 279 -9.33 -1.73 -4.27
N LEU A 280 -8.82 -1.65 -5.50
CA LEU A 280 -9.34 -2.41 -6.65
C LEU A 280 -9.24 -3.92 -6.44
N LEU A 281 -8.13 -4.40 -5.84
CA LEU A 281 -7.92 -5.81 -5.53
C LEU A 281 -8.83 -6.31 -4.40
N SER A 282 -9.26 -5.44 -3.49
CA SER A 282 -10.19 -5.80 -2.41
C SER A 282 -11.56 -6.32 -2.90
N PHE A 283 -11.88 -6.09 -4.18
CA PHE A 283 -13.09 -6.62 -4.85
C PHE A 283 -12.87 -7.97 -5.55
N TYR A 284 -11.73 -8.63 -5.34
CA TYR A 284 -11.42 -9.92 -5.95
C TYR A 284 -10.92 -10.90 -4.88
N ASP A 285 -11.71 -11.95 -4.59
CA ASP A 285 -11.48 -12.81 -3.43
C ASP A 285 -10.11 -13.48 -3.43
N ALA A 286 -9.61 -13.96 -4.57
CA ALA A 286 -8.26 -14.54 -4.62
C ALA A 286 -7.15 -13.53 -4.30
N ALA A 287 -7.33 -12.24 -4.62
CA ALA A 287 -6.40 -11.21 -4.17
C ALA A 287 -6.55 -10.91 -2.68
N VAL A 288 -7.77 -10.95 -2.14
CA VAL A 288 -8.04 -10.78 -0.70
C VAL A 288 -7.40 -11.90 0.12
N ASP A 289 -7.52 -13.15 -0.34
CA ASP A 289 -6.86 -14.30 0.27
C ASP A 289 -5.34 -14.14 0.27
N TYR A 290 -4.75 -13.72 -0.85
CA TYR A 290 -3.33 -13.39 -0.90
C TYR A 290 -2.99 -12.29 0.11
N LEU A 291 -3.69 -11.16 0.07
CA LEU A 291 -3.45 -10.01 0.96
C LEU A 291 -3.49 -10.40 2.44
N SER A 292 -4.33 -11.37 2.83
CA SER A 292 -4.44 -11.86 4.20
C SER A 292 -3.15 -12.50 4.73
N THR A 293 -2.28 -12.97 3.83
CA THR A 293 -0.96 -13.55 4.15
C THR A 293 0.17 -12.51 4.23
N THR A 294 -0.15 -11.23 3.98
CA THR A 294 0.84 -10.15 3.89
C THR A 294 0.72 -9.15 5.05
N ARG A 295 1.68 -8.23 5.16
CA ARG A 295 1.64 -7.11 6.12
C ARG A 295 0.86 -5.89 5.60
N VAL A 296 -0.11 -6.09 4.71
CA VAL A 296 -0.89 -4.98 4.13
C VAL A 296 -1.59 -4.16 5.22
N MET A 297 -2.22 -4.81 6.21
CA MET A 297 -3.03 -4.10 7.21
C MET A 297 -2.18 -3.17 8.10
N PRO A 298 -1.05 -3.63 8.70
CA PRO A 298 -0.15 -2.73 9.42
C PRO A 298 0.33 -1.52 8.59
N ARG A 299 0.66 -1.74 7.31
CA ARG A 299 1.12 -0.68 6.40
C ARG A 299 0.04 0.35 6.10
N LEU A 300 -1.19 -0.09 5.83
CA LEU A 300 -2.34 0.79 5.63
C LEU A 300 -2.64 1.62 6.89
N VAL A 301 -2.57 0.99 8.07
CA VAL A 301 -2.75 1.67 9.37
C VAL A 301 -1.67 2.74 9.60
N GLU A 302 -0.42 2.46 9.25
CA GLU A 302 0.69 3.43 9.34
C GLU A 302 0.43 4.67 8.46
N VAL A 303 -0.06 4.45 7.23
CA VAL A 303 -0.38 5.53 6.29
C VAL A 303 -1.49 6.44 6.82
N VAL A 304 -2.59 5.90 7.36
CA VAL A 304 -3.70 6.74 7.88
C VAL A 304 -3.35 7.46 9.17
N LYS A 305 -2.39 6.96 9.96
CA LYS A 305 -1.88 7.68 11.13
C LYS A 305 -1.08 8.93 10.75
N GLY A 306 -0.34 8.90 9.63
CA GLY A 306 0.60 9.96 9.25
C GLY A 306 0.13 10.89 8.12
N SER A 307 -0.85 10.48 7.30
CA SER A 307 -1.27 11.25 6.13
C SER A 307 -2.29 12.34 6.49
N THR A 308 -2.04 13.56 6.01
CA THR A 308 -3.02 14.67 6.01
C THR A 308 -3.68 14.88 4.65
N LYS A 309 -3.37 14.03 3.66
CA LYS A 309 -3.89 14.15 2.30
C LYS A 309 -5.19 13.39 2.17
N GLU A 310 -6.30 14.13 2.07
CA GLU A 310 -7.67 13.61 2.02
C GLU A 310 -7.84 12.48 0.99
N LYS A 311 -7.31 12.65 -0.24
CA LYS A 311 -7.35 11.60 -1.28
C LYS A 311 -6.70 10.27 -0.85
N VAL A 312 -5.61 10.32 -0.09
CA VAL A 312 -4.88 9.13 0.39
C VAL A 312 -5.64 8.49 1.54
N VAL A 313 -6.10 9.30 2.49
CA VAL A 313 -6.88 8.80 3.63
C VAL A 313 -8.17 8.14 3.11
N ARG A 314 -8.88 8.76 2.18
CA ARG A 314 -10.08 8.19 1.55
C ARG A 314 -9.83 6.82 0.94
N VAL A 315 -8.84 6.68 0.05
CA VAL A 315 -8.61 5.39 -0.62
C VAL A 315 -8.18 4.29 0.36
N VAL A 316 -7.41 4.64 1.40
CA VAL A 316 -7.02 3.66 2.42
C VAL A 316 -8.20 3.27 3.31
N ILE A 317 -9.02 4.23 3.76
CA ILE A 317 -10.21 3.94 4.57
C ILE A 317 -11.23 3.10 3.79
N MET A 318 -11.45 3.40 2.51
CA MET A 318 -12.30 2.57 1.65
C MET A 318 -11.73 1.16 1.46
N SER A 319 -10.41 1.01 1.35
CA SER A 319 -9.75 -0.31 1.25
C SER A 319 -9.94 -1.11 2.53
N ILE A 320 -9.67 -0.50 3.68
CA ILE A 320 -9.86 -1.08 5.01
C ILE A 320 -11.33 -1.49 5.19
N ARG A 321 -12.28 -0.64 4.82
CA ARG A 321 -13.72 -0.94 4.89
C ARG A 321 -14.07 -2.19 4.08
N ASN A 322 -13.60 -2.29 2.84
CA ASN A 322 -13.87 -3.45 1.99
C ASN A 322 -13.30 -4.75 2.57
N LEU A 323 -12.13 -4.67 3.23
CA LEU A 323 -11.48 -5.82 3.86
C LEU A 323 -12.11 -6.22 5.20
N LEU A 324 -12.88 -5.34 5.86
CA LEU A 324 -13.42 -5.58 7.20
C LEU A 324 -14.24 -6.87 7.29
N ALA A 325 -15.07 -7.14 6.28
CA ALA A 325 -15.93 -8.32 6.23
C ALA A 325 -15.24 -9.57 5.67
N LYS A 326 -13.92 -9.52 5.44
CA LYS A 326 -13.16 -10.57 4.75
C LYS A 326 -12.14 -11.23 5.69
N GLY A 327 -12.15 -12.56 5.72
CA GLY A 327 -11.16 -13.37 6.44
C GLY A 327 -10.91 -12.90 7.89
N ALA A 328 -9.63 -12.85 8.27
CA ALA A 328 -9.19 -12.44 9.61
C ALA A 328 -8.93 -10.93 9.76
N PHE A 329 -9.27 -10.10 8.76
CA PHE A 329 -8.90 -8.68 8.77
C PHE A 329 -9.55 -7.90 9.91
N ALA A 330 -10.80 -8.20 10.29
CA ALA A 330 -11.46 -7.53 11.41
C ALA A 330 -10.68 -7.67 12.74
N ALA A 331 -10.16 -8.87 13.02
CA ALA A 331 -9.35 -9.11 14.21
C ALA A 331 -8.05 -8.29 14.16
N GLN A 332 -7.32 -8.36 13.04
CA GLN A 332 -6.09 -7.58 12.84
C GLN A 332 -6.32 -6.07 13.00
N MET A 333 -7.43 -5.54 12.48
CA MET A 333 -7.79 -4.13 12.61
C MET A 333 -7.99 -3.71 14.07
N ILE A 334 -8.67 -4.54 14.86
CA ILE A 334 -8.89 -4.29 16.29
C ILE A 334 -7.55 -4.33 17.04
N ASP A 335 -6.73 -5.33 16.78
CA ASP A 335 -5.41 -5.49 17.43
C ASP A 335 -4.47 -4.33 17.10
N LEU A 336 -4.57 -3.75 15.89
CA LEU A 336 -3.80 -2.58 15.47
C LEU A 336 -4.36 -1.25 16.01
N GLY A 337 -5.43 -1.29 16.82
CA GLY A 337 -6.04 -0.12 17.45
C GLY A 337 -6.84 0.76 16.48
N LEU A 338 -7.31 0.19 15.35
CA LEU A 338 -8.06 0.94 14.35
C LEU A 338 -9.31 1.65 14.87
N PRO A 339 -10.09 1.11 15.84
CA PRO A 339 -11.25 1.83 16.39
C PRO A 339 -10.92 3.23 16.92
N HIS A 340 -9.81 3.37 17.65
CA HIS A 340 -9.36 4.65 18.17
C HIS A 340 -8.81 5.56 17.05
N ILE A 341 -8.12 4.99 16.06
CA ILE A 341 -7.63 5.76 14.90
C ILE A 341 -8.80 6.36 14.11
N VAL A 342 -9.87 5.59 13.89
CA VAL A 342 -11.07 6.08 13.19
C VAL A 342 -11.73 7.23 13.96
N GLN A 343 -11.82 7.14 15.29
CA GLN A 343 -12.31 8.25 16.12
C GLN A 343 -11.46 9.51 15.96
N ASN A 344 -10.13 9.35 16.02
CA ASN A 344 -9.19 10.47 15.81
C ASN A 344 -9.32 11.09 14.42
N LEU A 345 -9.50 10.27 13.38
CA LEU A 345 -9.72 10.75 12.02
C LEU A 345 -11.03 11.52 11.92
N LYS A 346 -12.13 11.01 12.49
CA LYS A 346 -13.43 11.70 12.49
C LYS A 346 -13.41 13.04 13.23
N ALA A 347 -12.50 13.22 14.19
CA ALA A 347 -12.32 14.50 14.89
C ALA A 347 -11.59 15.56 14.03
N GLN A 348 -11.02 15.19 12.88
CA GLN A 348 -10.39 16.12 11.95
C GLN A 348 -11.43 16.75 10.99
N ALA A 349 -11.11 17.93 10.48
CA ALA A 349 -11.98 18.69 9.57
C ALA A 349 -11.80 18.22 8.11
N TRP A 350 -12.41 17.07 7.77
CA TRP A 350 -12.49 16.58 6.39
C TRP A 350 -13.64 17.22 5.62
N THR A 351 -13.47 17.39 4.31
CA THR A 351 -14.51 17.93 3.41
C THR A 351 -15.10 16.91 2.44
N ASP A 352 -14.46 15.74 2.29
CA ASP A 352 -14.89 14.67 1.39
C ASP A 352 -15.99 13.82 2.03
N GLU A 353 -17.20 13.92 1.49
CA GLU A 353 -18.39 13.19 1.95
C GLU A 353 -18.22 11.66 1.86
N ASP A 354 -17.55 11.15 0.83
CA ASP A 354 -17.31 9.71 0.67
C ASP A 354 -16.35 9.20 1.77
N LEU A 355 -15.36 10.02 2.15
CA LEU A 355 -14.48 9.71 3.28
C LEU A 355 -15.25 9.70 4.61
N LEU A 356 -16.08 10.72 4.85
CA LEU A 356 -16.86 10.81 6.09
C LEU A 356 -17.84 9.64 6.22
N ASP A 357 -18.55 9.28 5.15
CA ASP A 357 -19.42 8.11 5.11
C ASP A 357 -18.63 6.81 5.33
N ALA A 358 -17.49 6.64 4.66
CA ALA A 358 -16.65 5.46 4.85
C ALA A 358 -16.12 5.33 6.30
N LEU A 359 -15.75 6.45 6.96
CA LEU A 359 -15.35 6.46 8.37
C LEU A 359 -16.50 6.07 9.30
N ASN A 360 -17.71 6.56 9.04
CA ASN A 360 -18.91 6.20 9.82
C ASN A 360 -19.23 4.72 9.71
N GLN A 361 -19.25 4.18 8.48
CA GLN A 361 -19.49 2.75 8.23
C GLN A 361 -18.40 1.88 8.87
N LEU A 362 -17.14 2.30 8.78
CA LEU A 362 -16.02 1.57 9.38
C LEU A 362 -16.10 1.60 10.92
N GLU A 363 -16.49 2.71 11.54
CA GLU A 363 -16.69 2.78 13.00
C GLU A 363 -17.77 1.80 13.47
N ILE A 364 -18.92 1.78 12.80
CA ILE A 364 -20.02 0.85 13.12
C ILE A 364 -19.54 -0.59 12.97
N GLY A 365 -18.96 -0.93 11.82
CA GLY A 365 -18.49 -2.28 11.53
C GLY A 365 -17.39 -2.74 12.49
N LEU A 366 -16.47 -1.86 12.90
CA LEU A 366 -15.44 -2.18 13.90
C LEU A 366 -16.05 -2.41 15.28
N LYS A 367 -17.04 -1.60 15.70
CA LYS A 367 -17.74 -1.81 16.99
C LYS A 367 -18.48 -3.15 17.00
N ASP A 368 -19.14 -3.50 15.91
CA ASP A 368 -19.86 -4.78 15.81
C ASP A 368 -18.91 -5.97 15.81
N ASN A 369 -17.79 -5.87 15.08
CA ASN A 369 -16.77 -6.91 15.10
C ASN A 369 -16.07 -7.00 16.46
N LEU A 370 -15.84 -5.88 17.15
CA LEU A 370 -15.28 -5.86 18.49
C LEU A 370 -16.20 -6.61 19.45
N LYS A 371 -17.50 -6.30 19.46
CA LYS A 371 -18.50 -7.02 20.27
C LYS A 371 -18.52 -8.52 19.98
N LYS A 372 -18.44 -8.91 18.70
CA LYS A 372 -18.39 -10.33 18.30
C LYS A 372 -17.10 -11.00 18.76
N LEU A 373 -15.96 -10.32 18.58
CA LEU A 373 -14.64 -10.78 19.00
C LEU A 373 -14.50 -10.81 20.52
N SER A 374 -15.27 -9.99 21.23
CA SER A 374 -15.37 -9.93 22.67
C SER A 374 -16.63 -10.59 23.26
N SER A 375 -17.29 -11.49 22.51
CA SER A 375 -18.44 -12.26 23.00
C SER A 375 -18.04 -13.46 23.86
N PHE A 376 -18.77 -13.71 24.95
CA PHE A 376 -18.48 -14.83 25.86
C PHE A 376 -18.29 -16.19 25.16
N GLU A 377 -19.03 -16.46 24.08
CA GLU A 377 -18.86 -17.71 23.34
C GLU A 377 -17.51 -17.86 22.66
N LYS A 378 -16.92 -16.77 22.15
CA LYS A 378 -15.54 -16.82 21.62
C LYS A 378 -14.52 -17.06 22.73
N TYR A 379 -14.71 -16.44 23.89
CA TYR A 379 -13.85 -16.69 25.05
C TYR A 379 -13.93 -18.16 25.47
N LYS A 380 -15.15 -18.68 25.64
CA LYS A 380 -15.41 -20.08 25.99
C LYS A 380 -14.77 -21.02 24.96
N GLN A 381 -14.93 -20.75 23.66
CA GLN A 381 -14.28 -21.54 22.61
C GLN A 381 -12.75 -21.54 22.71
N GLN A 382 -12.11 -20.38 22.92
CA GLN A 382 -10.65 -20.29 23.10
C GLN A 382 -10.17 -21.14 24.29
N VAL A 383 -10.86 -21.02 25.42
CA VAL A 383 -10.55 -21.80 26.63
C VAL A 383 -10.70 -23.29 26.37
N LEU A 384 -11.84 -23.72 25.80
CA LEU A 384 -12.15 -25.13 25.56
C LEU A 384 -11.19 -25.79 24.56
N LEU A 385 -10.69 -25.04 23.58
CA LEU A 385 -9.67 -25.51 22.63
C LEU A 385 -8.26 -25.48 23.22
N GLY A 386 -8.05 -24.85 24.37
CA GLY A 386 -6.73 -24.69 24.99
C GLY A 386 -5.83 -23.67 24.29
N HIS A 387 -6.35 -22.90 23.34
CA HIS A 387 -5.59 -21.91 22.56
C HIS A 387 -5.84 -20.51 23.14
N LEU A 388 -5.13 -20.19 24.23
CA LEU A 388 -5.24 -18.91 24.92
C LEU A 388 -4.14 -17.95 24.46
N ASP A 389 -4.56 -16.77 24.00
CA ASP A 389 -3.68 -15.63 23.71
C ASP A 389 -4.34 -14.34 24.24
N TRP A 390 -3.56 -13.28 24.40
CA TRP A 390 -4.07 -12.02 24.90
C TRP A 390 -5.01 -11.34 23.91
N SER A 391 -6.30 -11.55 24.10
CA SER A 391 -7.39 -10.83 23.41
C SER A 391 -8.04 -9.75 24.29
N PRO A 392 -8.79 -8.79 23.72
CA PRO A 392 -9.47 -7.73 24.49
C PRO A 392 -10.36 -8.25 25.63
N MET A 393 -10.95 -9.44 25.47
CA MET A 393 -11.88 -10.06 26.43
C MET A 393 -11.25 -10.29 27.79
N HIS A 394 -10.01 -10.78 27.80
CA HIS A 394 -9.30 -11.08 29.05
C HIS A 394 -9.10 -9.81 29.87
N LYS A 395 -8.83 -8.68 29.21
CA LYS A 395 -8.43 -7.43 29.87
C LYS A 395 -9.59 -6.46 30.10
N ASP A 396 -10.75 -6.67 29.49
CA ASP A 396 -11.89 -5.74 29.59
C ASP A 396 -12.71 -5.96 30.88
N PRO A 397 -12.74 -5.00 31.82
CA PRO A 397 -13.55 -5.11 33.02
C PRO A 397 -15.05 -5.28 32.77
N SER A 398 -15.57 -4.72 31.67
CA SER A 398 -16.99 -4.82 31.32
C SER A 398 -17.35 -6.23 30.91
N PHE A 399 -16.49 -6.88 30.11
CA PHE A 399 -16.64 -8.30 29.75
C PHE A 399 -16.81 -9.19 30.99
N TRP A 400 -15.93 -9.04 31.98
CA TRP A 400 -16.00 -9.84 33.20
C TRP A 400 -17.26 -9.54 34.01
N ARG A 401 -17.64 -8.27 34.21
CA ARG A 401 -18.86 -7.92 34.95
C ARG A 401 -20.13 -8.47 34.31
N GLU A 402 -20.23 -8.39 32.99
CA GLU A 402 -21.42 -8.81 32.25
C GLU A 402 -21.56 -10.33 32.18
N ASN A 403 -20.45 -11.06 32.08
CA ASN A 403 -20.46 -12.50 31.79
C ASN A 403 -20.11 -13.39 32.99
N ILE A 404 -19.88 -12.82 34.19
CA ILE A 404 -19.35 -13.56 35.33
C ILE A 404 -20.21 -14.77 35.74
N ASN A 405 -21.54 -14.65 35.62
CA ASN A 405 -22.47 -15.73 35.96
C ASN A 405 -22.42 -16.89 34.95
N ASN A 406 -22.07 -16.61 33.69
CA ASN A 406 -21.99 -17.65 32.65
C ASN A 406 -20.81 -18.62 32.91
N PHE A 407 -19.85 -18.26 33.76
CA PHE A 407 -18.77 -19.16 34.18
C PHE A 407 -19.27 -20.31 35.09
N GLU A 408 -20.49 -20.23 35.63
CA GLU A 408 -21.12 -21.32 36.40
C GLU A 408 -21.66 -22.46 35.50
N GLU A 409 -21.78 -22.22 34.18
CA GLU A 409 -22.32 -23.18 33.22
C GLU A 409 -21.53 -24.51 33.21
N ASN A 410 -22.27 -25.61 32.99
CA ASN A 410 -21.72 -26.96 32.86
C ASN A 410 -20.80 -27.34 34.03
N ASP A 411 -21.20 -27.02 35.26
CA ASP A 411 -20.42 -27.28 36.48
C ASP A 411 -19.02 -26.64 36.42
N PHE A 412 -18.99 -25.34 36.14
CA PHE A 412 -17.78 -24.54 36.04
C PHE A 412 -16.76 -25.08 35.02
N GLN A 413 -17.25 -25.59 33.88
CA GLN A 413 -16.43 -26.24 32.86
C GLN A 413 -15.23 -25.37 32.42
N ILE A 414 -15.45 -24.07 32.21
CA ILE A 414 -14.40 -23.12 31.82
C ILE A 414 -13.28 -23.09 32.86
N LEU A 415 -13.61 -22.97 34.16
CA LEU A 415 -12.61 -22.95 35.23
C LEU A 415 -11.86 -24.28 35.31
N ARG A 416 -12.53 -25.40 35.12
CA ARG A 416 -11.90 -26.73 35.10
C ARG A 416 -10.91 -26.87 33.94
N VAL A 417 -11.22 -26.32 32.77
CA VAL A 417 -10.29 -26.32 31.63
C VAL A 417 -9.13 -25.36 31.86
N LEU A 418 -9.36 -24.14 32.37
CA LEU A 418 -8.27 -23.24 32.78
C LEU A 418 -7.33 -23.91 33.79
N MET A 419 -7.87 -24.72 34.71
CA MET A 419 -7.07 -25.51 35.64
C MET A 419 -6.27 -26.61 34.98
N THR A 420 -6.84 -27.26 33.97
CA THR A 420 -6.12 -28.25 33.17
C THR A 420 -4.97 -27.59 32.40
N ILE A 421 -5.19 -26.41 31.81
CA ILE A 421 -4.15 -25.63 31.13
C ILE A 421 -3.02 -25.27 32.10
N ILE A 422 -3.35 -24.79 33.31
CA ILE A 422 -2.38 -24.46 34.36
C ILE A 422 -1.52 -25.65 34.78
N ASP A 423 -2.08 -26.87 34.80
CA ASP A 423 -1.33 -28.07 35.19
C ASP A 423 -0.50 -28.69 34.06
N THR A 424 -0.94 -28.55 32.81
CA THR A 424 -0.46 -29.40 31.70
C THR A 424 0.16 -28.63 30.54
N SER A 425 -0.14 -27.34 30.37
CA SER A 425 0.36 -26.57 29.23
C SER A 425 1.84 -26.25 29.37
N ALA A 426 2.59 -26.40 28.28
CA ALA A 426 3.96 -25.90 28.14
C ALA A 426 4.00 -24.50 27.50
N ASP A 427 2.87 -24.01 26.97
CA ASP A 427 2.78 -22.68 26.38
C ASP A 427 2.72 -21.61 27.48
N THR A 428 3.77 -20.80 27.55
CA THR A 428 3.90 -19.74 28.54
C THR A 428 2.83 -18.67 28.42
N THR A 429 2.34 -18.38 27.21
CA THR A 429 1.28 -17.39 27.00
C THR A 429 -0.04 -17.95 27.54
N ALA A 430 -0.38 -19.19 27.18
CA ALA A 430 -1.58 -19.84 27.69
C ALA A 430 -1.59 -19.98 29.21
N LEU A 431 -0.45 -20.30 29.83
CA LEU A 431 -0.30 -20.33 31.29
C LEU A 431 -0.52 -18.95 31.91
N ALA A 432 0.10 -17.91 31.35
CA ALA A 432 -0.03 -16.54 31.83
C ALA A 432 -1.48 -16.04 31.77
N VAL A 433 -2.16 -16.27 30.63
CA VAL A 433 -3.57 -15.92 30.43
C VAL A 433 -4.45 -16.72 31.38
N ALA A 434 -4.25 -18.02 31.53
CA ALA A 434 -5.06 -18.85 32.42
C ALA A 434 -4.95 -18.42 33.90
N CYS A 435 -3.73 -18.12 34.38
CA CYS A 435 -3.54 -17.56 35.72
C CYS A 435 -4.25 -16.22 35.89
N TYR A 436 -4.14 -15.35 34.88
CA TYR A 436 -4.78 -14.05 34.89
C TYR A 436 -6.30 -14.16 34.91
N ASP A 437 -6.89 -14.97 34.05
CA ASP A 437 -8.34 -15.19 33.95
C ASP A 437 -8.93 -15.75 35.24
N LEU A 438 -8.26 -16.73 35.85
CA LEU A 438 -8.66 -17.24 37.16
C LEU A 438 -8.62 -16.13 38.23
N SER A 439 -7.64 -15.22 38.14
CA SER A 439 -7.56 -14.04 39.00
C SER A 439 -8.71 -13.06 38.76
N GLN A 440 -9.20 -12.92 37.53
CA GLN A 440 -10.35 -12.09 37.21
C GLN A 440 -11.63 -12.73 37.76
N PHE A 441 -11.82 -14.05 37.58
CA PHE A 441 -12.97 -14.75 38.17
C PHE A 441 -13.05 -14.55 39.69
N LEU A 442 -11.92 -14.66 40.40
CA LEU A 442 -11.83 -14.38 41.84
C LEU A 442 -12.21 -12.94 42.22
N GLN A 443 -11.94 -11.98 41.33
CA GLN A 443 -12.23 -10.56 41.55
C GLN A 443 -13.71 -10.24 41.33
N TYR A 444 -14.31 -10.79 40.27
CA TYR A 444 -15.65 -10.41 39.83
C TYR A 444 -16.75 -11.34 40.36
N HIS A 445 -16.47 -12.61 40.63
CA HIS A 445 -17.48 -13.56 41.09
C HIS A 445 -17.68 -13.46 42.61
N PRO A 446 -18.91 -13.22 43.12
CA PRO A 446 -19.17 -13.07 44.56
C PRO A 446 -18.67 -14.25 45.39
N SER A 447 -18.92 -15.48 44.90
CA SER A 447 -18.49 -16.73 45.53
C SER A 447 -17.18 -17.28 44.96
N GLY A 448 -16.43 -16.47 44.20
CA GLY A 448 -15.27 -16.95 43.42
C GLY A 448 -14.23 -17.68 44.27
N ARG A 449 -13.98 -17.21 45.49
CA ARG A 449 -13.04 -17.87 46.42
C ARG A 449 -13.49 -19.27 46.84
N ILE A 450 -14.78 -19.47 47.10
CA ILE A 450 -15.34 -20.77 47.52
C ILE A 450 -15.19 -21.75 46.35
N VAL A 451 -15.66 -21.35 45.17
CA VAL A 451 -15.59 -22.17 43.95
C VAL A 451 -14.15 -22.56 43.61
N VAL A 452 -13.22 -21.60 43.62
CA VAL A 452 -11.82 -21.85 43.29
C VAL A 452 -11.11 -22.72 44.35
N ALA A 453 -11.53 -22.62 45.62
CA ALA A 453 -11.05 -23.50 46.68
C ALA A 453 -11.55 -24.94 46.48
N ASP A 454 -12.83 -25.13 46.13
CA ASP A 454 -13.44 -26.44 45.85
C ASP A 454 -12.78 -27.12 44.63
N LEU A 455 -12.39 -26.32 43.63
CA LEU A 455 -11.62 -26.77 42.46
C LEU A 455 -10.14 -27.05 42.77
N LYS A 456 -9.68 -26.84 44.01
CA LYS A 456 -8.29 -27.05 44.46
C LYS A 456 -7.27 -26.29 43.63
N ALA A 457 -7.61 -25.08 43.20
CA ALA A 457 -6.75 -24.28 42.33
C ALA A 457 -5.49 -23.74 43.01
N LYS A 458 -5.57 -23.53 44.33
CA LYS A 458 -4.53 -22.88 45.14
C LYS A 458 -3.15 -23.51 44.92
N ASP A 459 -3.04 -24.82 45.13
CA ASP A 459 -1.75 -25.52 45.05
C ASP A 459 -1.23 -25.58 43.61
N ARG A 460 -2.13 -25.54 42.62
CA ARG A 460 -1.78 -25.54 41.20
C ARG A 460 -1.15 -24.21 40.78
N VAL A 461 -1.79 -23.09 41.12
CA VAL A 461 -1.28 -21.75 40.77
C VAL A 461 -0.01 -21.42 41.56
N MET A 462 0.11 -21.84 42.82
CA MET A 462 1.31 -21.60 43.63
C MET A 462 2.58 -22.20 43.02
N LYS A 463 2.48 -23.34 42.31
CA LYS A 463 3.62 -23.94 41.59
C LYS A 463 4.18 -23.00 40.51
N LEU A 464 3.35 -22.15 39.91
CA LEU A 464 3.73 -21.24 38.83
C LEU A 464 4.30 -19.90 39.31
N MET A 465 4.27 -19.59 40.61
CA MET A 465 4.82 -18.34 41.15
C MET A 465 6.33 -18.19 40.93
N ASN A 466 7.04 -19.32 40.84
CA ASN A 466 8.49 -19.38 40.60
C ASN A 466 8.83 -19.89 39.19
N HIS A 467 7.86 -19.88 38.26
CA HIS A 467 8.06 -20.30 36.88
C HIS A 467 9.20 -19.53 36.19
N GLU A 468 9.90 -20.09 35.20
CA GLU A 468 11.06 -19.42 34.57
C GLU A 468 10.66 -18.18 33.74
N ASN A 469 9.48 -18.21 33.11
CA ASN A 469 8.92 -17.08 32.39
C ASN A 469 8.36 -16.01 33.35
N ALA A 470 8.79 -14.75 33.19
CA ALA A 470 8.42 -13.62 34.05
C ALA A 470 6.93 -13.25 34.00
N GLU A 471 6.28 -13.39 32.85
CA GLU A 471 4.87 -13.08 32.68
C GLU A 471 3.98 -14.12 33.37
N VAL A 472 4.34 -15.40 33.28
CA VAL A 472 3.69 -16.48 34.03
C VAL A 472 3.81 -16.22 35.53
N ARG A 473 5.01 -15.94 36.05
CA ARG A 473 5.21 -15.61 37.48
C ARG A 473 4.35 -14.43 37.91
N LYS A 474 4.32 -13.36 37.13
CA LYS A 474 3.55 -12.14 37.43
C LYS A 474 2.06 -12.46 37.58
N ASN A 475 1.49 -13.18 36.62
CA ASN A 475 0.05 -13.47 36.61
C ASN A 475 -0.32 -14.55 37.64
N ALA A 476 0.55 -15.53 37.90
CA ALA A 476 0.38 -16.50 38.98
C ALA A 476 0.40 -15.80 40.36
N LEU A 477 1.35 -14.89 40.58
CA LEU A 477 1.43 -14.10 41.81
C LEU A 477 0.18 -13.25 42.01
N LEU A 478 -0.31 -12.57 40.96
CA LEU A 478 -1.55 -11.80 41.00
C LEU A 478 -2.76 -12.67 41.40
N CYS A 479 -2.87 -13.86 40.79
CA CYS A 479 -3.94 -14.81 41.11
C CYS A 479 -3.88 -15.26 42.57
N VAL A 480 -2.69 -15.62 43.06
CA VAL A 480 -2.48 -16.02 44.46
C VAL A 480 -2.80 -14.86 45.42
N GLN A 481 -2.37 -13.63 45.11
CA GLN A 481 -2.69 -12.46 45.91
C GLN A 481 -4.22 -12.28 46.07
N ARG A 482 -4.99 -12.45 44.99
CA ARG A 482 -6.46 -12.34 45.03
C ARG A 482 -7.15 -13.50 45.74
N LEU A 483 -6.55 -14.69 45.71
CA LEU A 483 -6.97 -15.85 46.49
C LEU A 483 -6.87 -15.58 47.99
N PHE A 484 -5.80 -14.92 48.45
CA PHE A 484 -5.52 -14.72 49.88
C PHE A 484 -6.01 -13.38 50.44
N LEU A 485 -6.10 -12.32 49.64
CA LEU A 485 -6.53 -11.01 50.10
C LEU A 485 -8.05 -10.84 49.96
N GLY A 486 -8.73 -10.41 51.03
CA GLY A 486 -10.17 -10.11 51.01
C GLY A 486 -10.51 -8.99 50.01
N ALA A 487 -11.76 -8.94 49.53
CA ALA A 487 -12.20 -8.04 48.44
C ALA A 487 -11.83 -6.55 48.66
N LYS A 488 -11.79 -6.10 49.92
CA LYS A 488 -11.38 -4.75 50.30
C LYS A 488 -9.89 -4.43 50.07
N TYR A 489 -8.99 -5.41 50.12
CA TYR A 489 -7.54 -5.21 49.99
C TYR A 489 -7.04 -5.40 48.55
N ALA A 490 -7.73 -6.23 47.76
CA ALA A 490 -7.40 -6.46 46.35
C ALA A 490 -7.60 -5.21 45.47
N SER A 491 -8.54 -4.31 45.82
CA SER A 491 -8.77 -3.05 45.11
C SER A 491 -7.66 -2.01 45.33
N PHE A 492 -6.91 -2.09 46.44
CA PHE A 492 -5.79 -1.18 46.72
C PHE A 492 -4.50 -1.52 45.97
N LEU A 493 -4.42 -2.70 45.35
CA LEU A 493 -3.28 -3.15 44.55
C LEU A 493 -3.38 -2.72 43.06
N GLN A 494 -4.33 -1.84 42.74
CA GLN A 494 -4.61 -1.36 41.37
C GLN A 494 -3.98 0.00 41.02
N THR A 495 -3.18 0.57 41.92
CA THR A 495 -2.17 1.60 41.59
C THR A 495 -0.81 0.94 41.45
#